data_AF-A0A927Q7E3-F1
#
_entry.id   AF-A0A927Q7E3-F1
#
_cell.length_a   1.000
_cell.length_b   1.000
_cell.length_c   1.000
_cell.angle_alpha   90.00
_cell.angle_beta   90.00
_cell.angle_gamma   90.00
#
_symmetry.space_group_name_H-M   'P 1'
#
loop_
_entity.id
_entity.type
_entity.pdbx_description
1 polymer ?
#
loop_
_entity_poly.entity_id
_entity_poly.type
_entity_poly.pdbx_seq_one_letter_code
_entity_poly.pdbx_strand_id
1 'polypeptide(L)'
;MKPRAGGFTLIELMIVVAVIAILVALALPSYMDYVLRSKVRTAQADLQALSAAVENHRQRTLSYPGTAADSTAAVQTAFPGWSPASKAADFGFSYSTTNGYTVSAAGAAGKLSGCTLTLNADNARSHDGCTGFGDVSW
;
A
#
# COMPACT_ATOMS: atom_id res chain seq x y z
N MET A 1 -6.63 -46.06 42.44
CA MET A 1 -5.25 -45.67 42.06
C MET A 1 -5.36 -44.42 41.20
N LYS A 2 -4.69 -43.33 41.57
CA LYS A 2 -4.81 -42.03 40.87
C LYS A 2 -3.72 -41.99 39.80
N PRO A 3 -4.05 -41.91 38.50
CA PRO A 3 -3.04 -41.90 37.45
C PRO A 3 -2.18 -40.65 37.60
N ARG A 4 -0.85 -40.81 37.56
CA ARG A 4 0.08 -39.69 37.52
C ARG A 4 -0.06 -39.03 36.14
N ALA A 5 -0.43 -37.76 36.11
CA ALA A 5 -0.37 -36.96 34.89
C ALA A 5 1.09 -36.84 34.47
N GLY A 6 1.43 -37.35 33.28
CA GLY A 6 2.76 -37.20 32.70
C GLY A 6 3.00 -35.75 32.29
N GLY A 7 4.16 -35.21 32.65
CA GLY A 7 4.63 -33.90 32.18
C GLY A 7 5.41 -34.02 30.86
N PHE A 8 5.52 -32.90 30.13
CA PHE A 8 6.39 -32.79 28.96
C PHE A 8 7.87 -32.93 29.33
N THR A 9 8.64 -33.62 28.50
CA THR A 9 10.10 -33.68 28.64
C THR A 9 10.76 -32.45 28.04
N LEU A 10 11.94 -32.10 28.57
CA LEU A 10 12.74 -30.98 28.07
C LEU A 10 13.16 -31.19 26.61
N ILE A 11 13.39 -32.46 26.21
CA ILE A 11 13.77 -32.81 24.84
C ILE A 11 12.60 -32.67 23.86
N GLU A 12 11.36 -33.00 24.27
CA GLU A 12 10.17 -32.77 23.44
C GLU A 12 9.99 -31.27 23.17
N LEU A 13 10.17 -30.43 24.19
CA LEU A 13 10.09 -28.98 24.01
C LEU A 13 11.17 -28.48 23.04
N MET A 14 12.41 -28.95 23.14
CA MET A 14 13.49 -28.53 22.24
C MET A 14 13.21 -28.90 20.78
N ILE A 15 12.71 -30.10 20.52
CA ILE A 15 12.38 -30.54 19.16
C ILE A 15 11.23 -29.70 18.60
N VAL A 16 10.19 -29.43 19.39
CA VAL A 16 9.05 -28.59 18.96
C VAL A 16 9.52 -27.18 18.59
N VAL A 17 10.36 -26.55 19.41
CA VAL A 17 10.90 -25.22 19.11
C VAL A 17 11.76 -25.23 17.86
N ALA A 18 12.58 -26.27 17.66
CA ALA A 18 13.40 -26.41 16.45
C ALA A 18 12.56 -26.53 15.18
N VAL A 19 11.48 -27.32 15.20
CA VAL A 19 10.57 -27.47 14.07
C VAL A 19 9.84 -26.14 13.78
N ILE A 20 9.34 -25.45 14.80
CA ILE A 20 8.69 -24.15 14.65
C ILE A 20 9.65 -23.13 14.04
N ALA A 21 10.91 -23.10 14.47
CA ALA A 21 11.92 -22.18 13.93
C ALA A 21 12.14 -22.37 12.42
N ILE A 22 12.19 -23.62 11.94
CA ILE A 22 12.34 -23.94 10.52
C ILE A 22 11.11 -23.47 9.73
N LEU A 23 9.90 -23.73 10.24
CA LEU A 23 8.66 -23.31 9.58
C LEU A 23 8.56 -21.78 9.47
N VAL A 24 8.89 -21.08 10.55
CA VAL A 24 8.86 -19.61 10.63
C VAL A 24 9.87 -18.99 9.65
N ALA A 25 11.07 -19.57 9.53
CA ALA A 25 12.11 -19.08 8.62
C ALA A 25 11.65 -19.05 7.15
N LEU A 26 10.83 -20.01 6.73
CA LEU A 26 10.28 -20.07 5.38
C LEU A 26 9.01 -19.22 5.23
N ALA A 27 8.15 -19.18 6.24
CA ALA A 27 6.84 -18.54 6.16
C ALA A 27 6.88 -17.01 6.30
N LEU A 28 7.71 -16.47 7.18
CA LEU A 28 7.78 -15.03 7.45
C LEU A 28 8.06 -14.15 6.22
N PRO A 29 9.07 -14.41 5.38
CA PRO A 29 9.34 -13.54 4.23
C PRO A 29 8.13 -13.46 3.28
N SER A 30 7.46 -14.60 3.03
CA SER A 30 6.26 -14.66 2.19
C SER A 30 5.10 -13.85 2.77
N TYR A 31 4.89 -13.94 4.09
CA TYR A 31 3.84 -13.18 4.77
C TYR A 31 4.10 -11.67 4.72
N MET A 32 5.35 -11.24 4.92
CA MET A 32 5.71 -9.82 4.84
C MET A 32 5.47 -9.26 3.43
N ASP A 33 5.81 -10.02 2.39
CA ASP A 33 5.55 -9.62 1.01
C ASP A 33 4.04 -9.58 0.71
N TYR A 34 3.23 -10.46 1.30
CA TYR A 34 1.76 -10.41 1.19
C TYR A 34 1.19 -9.12 1.79
N VAL A 35 1.65 -8.73 2.98
CA VAL A 35 1.22 -7.48 3.62
C VAL A 35 1.62 -6.27 2.78
N LEU A 36 2.82 -6.27 2.19
CA LEU A 36 3.27 -5.19 1.29
C LEU A 36 2.42 -5.09 0.03
N ARG A 37 2.10 -6.22 -0.62
CA ARG A 37 1.15 -6.24 -1.76
C ARG A 37 -0.21 -5.68 -1.38
N SER A 38 -0.71 -6.04 -0.19
CA SER A 38 -1.98 -5.51 0.30
C SER A 38 -1.94 -3.99 0.43
N LYS A 39 -0.85 -3.42 0.95
CA LYS A 39 -0.68 -1.97 1.05
C LYS A 39 -0.66 -1.28 -0.31
N VAL A 40 0.04 -1.87 -1.28
CA VAL A 40 0.06 -1.36 -2.67
C VAL A 40 -1.34 -1.38 -3.28
N ARG A 41 -2.10 -2.47 -3.10
CA ARG A 41 -3.50 -2.56 -3.57
C ARG A 41 -4.40 -1.52 -2.92
N THR A 42 -4.22 -1.24 -1.63
CA THR A 42 -4.94 -0.14 -0.95
C THR A 42 -4.59 1.21 -1.60
N ALA A 43 -3.30 1.48 -1.86
CA ALA A 43 -2.89 2.72 -2.52
C ALA A 43 -3.43 2.85 -3.96
N GLN A 44 -3.51 1.76 -4.71
CA GLN A 44 -4.16 1.73 -6.03
C GLN A 44 -5.64 2.10 -5.94
N ALA A 45 -6.37 1.56 -4.96
CA ALA A 45 -7.77 1.93 -4.72
C ALA A 45 -7.91 3.40 -4.30
N ASP A 46 -7.01 3.90 -3.45
CA ASP A 46 -6.98 5.31 -3.04
C ASP A 46 -6.74 6.25 -4.23
N LEU A 47 -5.90 5.85 -5.21
CA LEU A 47 -5.69 6.59 -6.46
C LEU A 47 -6.94 6.60 -7.34
N GLN A 48 -7.69 5.51 -7.41
CA GLN A 48 -8.98 5.48 -8.13
C GLN A 48 -10.02 6.38 -7.46
N ALA A 49 -10.05 6.40 -6.13
CA ALA A 49 -10.91 7.32 -5.39
C ALA A 49 -10.48 8.78 -5.62
N LEU A 50 -9.18 9.05 -5.69
CA LEU A 50 -8.66 10.39 -5.96
C LEU A 50 -8.99 10.84 -7.37
N SER A 51 -8.80 9.98 -8.38
CA SER A 51 -9.14 10.30 -9.77
C SER A 51 -10.64 10.60 -9.93
N ALA A 52 -11.49 9.84 -9.24
CA ALA A 52 -12.93 10.13 -9.19
C ALA A 52 -13.21 11.48 -8.51
N ALA A 53 -12.48 11.85 -7.46
CA ALA A 53 -12.62 13.16 -6.81
C ALA A 53 -12.18 14.31 -7.73
N VAL A 54 -11.08 14.13 -8.48
CA VAL A 54 -10.60 15.08 -9.50
C VAL A 54 -11.66 15.28 -10.59
N GLU A 55 -12.21 14.20 -11.13
CA GLU A 55 -13.24 14.29 -12.17
C GLU A 55 -14.53 14.91 -11.64
N ASN A 56 -14.97 14.55 -10.43
CA ASN A 56 -16.11 15.18 -9.77
C ASN A 56 -15.91 16.69 -9.56
N HIS A 57 -14.69 17.13 -9.26
CA HIS A 57 -14.36 18.54 -9.20
C HIS A 57 -14.56 19.20 -10.57
N ARG A 58 -13.97 18.62 -11.63
CA ARG A 58 -14.12 19.12 -13.01
C ARG A 58 -15.58 19.21 -13.45
N GLN A 59 -16.42 18.25 -13.11
CA GLN A 59 -17.85 18.28 -13.43
C GLN A 59 -18.58 19.46 -12.78
N ARG A 60 -18.11 19.95 -11.63
CA ARG A 60 -18.71 21.09 -10.89
C ARG A 60 -18.17 22.44 -11.32
N THR A 61 -16.87 22.53 -11.59
CA THR A 61 -16.15 23.79 -11.84
C THR A 61 -15.80 24.00 -13.31
N LEU A 62 -16.01 22.98 -14.15
CA LEU A 62 -15.61 22.90 -15.56
C LEU A 62 -14.09 23.03 -15.80
N SER A 63 -13.29 22.93 -14.74
CA SER A 63 -11.84 23.02 -14.78
C SER A 63 -11.20 22.09 -13.76
N TYR A 64 -9.98 21.64 -14.05
CA TYR A 64 -9.15 20.98 -13.05
C TYR A 64 -8.53 22.03 -12.11
N PRO A 65 -8.20 21.69 -10.84
CA PRO A 65 -7.45 22.59 -9.98
C PRO A 65 -6.15 23.03 -10.66
N GLY A 66 -5.93 24.34 -10.79
CA GLY A 66 -4.81 24.90 -11.57
C GLY A 66 -3.44 24.78 -10.90
N THR A 67 -3.40 24.39 -9.64
CA THR A 67 -2.16 24.21 -8.86
C THR A 67 -1.92 22.74 -8.59
N ALA A 68 -0.70 22.26 -8.89
CA ALA A 68 -0.25 20.95 -8.45
C ALA A 68 -0.28 20.84 -6.91
N ALA A 69 -0.45 19.63 -6.42
CA ALA A 69 -0.45 19.32 -4.99
C ALA A 69 0.59 18.22 -4.73
N ASP A 70 1.73 18.59 -4.16
CA ASP A 70 2.90 17.70 -4.05
C ASP A 70 2.95 16.90 -2.74
N SER A 71 1.88 16.93 -1.95
CA SER A 71 1.77 16.19 -0.70
C SER A 71 0.33 15.77 -0.42
N THR A 72 0.13 14.73 0.39
CA THR A 72 -1.21 14.25 0.76
C THR A 72 -2.06 15.35 1.39
N ALA A 73 -1.45 16.22 2.23
CA ALA A 73 -2.16 17.34 2.85
C ALA A 73 -2.59 18.41 1.83
N ALA A 74 -1.74 18.70 0.83
CA ALA A 74 -2.10 19.59 -0.26
C ALA A 74 -3.22 18.99 -1.13
N VAL A 75 -3.17 17.67 -1.38
CA VAL A 75 -4.23 16.94 -2.10
C VAL A 75 -5.55 17.01 -1.33
N GLN A 76 -5.55 16.77 -0.02
CA GLN A 76 -6.75 16.91 0.81
C GLN A 76 -7.29 18.35 0.84
N THR A 77 -6.42 19.35 0.72
CA THR A 77 -6.84 20.76 0.61
C THR A 77 -7.52 21.03 -0.74
N ALA A 78 -6.99 20.48 -1.83
CA ALA A 78 -7.59 20.60 -3.16
C ALA A 78 -8.89 19.77 -3.29
N PHE A 79 -8.96 18.62 -2.62
CA PHE A 79 -10.05 17.66 -2.68
C PHE A 79 -10.50 17.25 -1.27
N PRO A 80 -11.24 18.10 -0.55
CA PRO A 80 -11.59 17.88 0.87
C PRO A 80 -12.51 16.68 1.13
N GLY A 81 -13.18 16.16 0.10
CA GLY A 81 -13.99 14.94 0.19
C GLY A 81 -13.19 13.65 0.01
N TRP A 82 -11.90 13.73 -0.32
CA TRP A 82 -11.04 12.58 -0.52
C TRP A 82 -10.15 12.35 0.72
N SER A 83 -10.08 11.10 1.16
CA SER A 83 -9.22 10.67 2.25
C SER A 83 -8.70 9.26 1.97
N PRO A 84 -7.38 9.03 1.95
CA PRO A 84 -6.83 7.72 1.65
C PRO A 84 -7.02 6.76 2.84
N ALA A 85 -7.24 5.48 2.55
CA ALA A 85 -7.18 4.40 3.54
C ALA A 85 -5.73 3.99 3.85
N SER A 86 -4.80 4.25 2.93
CA SER A 86 -3.37 4.02 3.13
C SER A 86 -2.83 4.85 4.29
N LYS A 87 -1.96 4.22 5.11
CA LYS A 87 -1.27 4.94 6.18
C LYS A 87 -0.22 5.87 5.57
N ALA A 88 -0.05 7.05 6.16
CA ALA A 88 0.97 8.02 5.73
C ALA A 88 2.40 7.46 5.80
N ALA A 89 2.65 6.47 6.68
CA ALA A 89 3.94 5.78 6.77
C ALA A 89 4.19 4.78 5.62
N ASP A 90 3.15 4.42 4.86
CA ASP A 90 3.22 3.48 3.75
C ASP A 90 3.25 4.22 2.40
N PHE A 91 2.32 5.17 2.19
CA PHE A 91 2.20 5.94 0.95
C PHE A 91 1.87 7.42 1.18
N GLY A 92 2.50 8.28 0.39
CA GLY A 92 2.12 9.68 0.18
C GLY A 92 1.48 9.86 -1.19
N PHE A 93 0.61 10.86 -1.34
CA PHE A 93 -0.14 11.11 -2.57
C PHE A 93 0.12 12.51 -3.12
N SER A 94 0.12 12.64 -4.43
CA SER A 94 0.25 13.91 -5.14
C SER A 94 -0.64 13.99 -6.37
N TYR A 95 -0.80 15.21 -6.88
CA TYR A 95 -1.61 15.53 -8.04
C TYR A 95 -0.90 16.58 -8.91
N SER A 96 -0.87 16.36 -10.22
CA SER A 96 -0.32 17.30 -11.20
C SER A 96 -1.30 17.55 -12.35
N THR A 97 -1.11 18.67 -13.06
CA THR A 97 -2.00 19.17 -14.13
C THR A 97 -1.38 19.09 -15.53
N THR A 98 -0.25 18.39 -15.68
CA THR A 98 0.45 18.32 -16.96
C THR A 98 -0.36 17.47 -17.95
N ASN A 99 -0.80 18.08 -19.06
CA ASN A 99 -1.59 17.42 -20.11
C ASN A 99 -2.87 16.73 -19.58
N GLY A 100 -3.62 17.42 -18.72
CA GLY A 100 -4.81 16.86 -18.05
C GLY A 100 -4.55 16.77 -16.56
N TYR A 101 -4.76 15.59 -15.97
CA TYR A 101 -4.29 15.33 -14.61
C TYR A 101 -3.50 14.03 -14.52
N THR A 102 -2.60 13.98 -13.54
CA THR A 102 -2.01 12.73 -13.06
C THR A 102 -2.08 12.72 -11.54
N VAL A 103 -2.60 11.63 -10.98
CA VAL A 103 -2.54 11.36 -9.55
C VAL A 103 -1.48 10.30 -9.30
N SER A 104 -0.69 10.50 -8.26
CA SER A 104 0.46 9.65 -7.97
C SER A 104 0.46 9.23 -6.51
N ALA A 105 0.90 8.00 -6.24
CA ALA A 105 1.19 7.51 -4.91
C ALA A 105 2.67 7.09 -4.85
N ALA A 106 3.40 7.57 -3.85
CA ALA A 106 4.80 7.26 -3.63
C ALA A 106 4.97 6.52 -2.30
N GLY A 107 5.63 5.36 -2.33
CA GLY A 107 5.91 4.58 -1.14
C GLY A 107 6.91 5.30 -0.23
N ALA A 108 6.55 5.42 1.05
CA ALA A 108 7.23 6.33 1.97
C ALA A 108 8.47 5.71 2.62
N ALA A 109 8.49 4.40 2.89
CA ALA A 109 9.57 3.78 3.66
C ALA A 109 9.75 2.27 3.42
N GLY A 110 10.88 1.74 3.90
CA GLY A 110 11.19 0.32 3.88
C GLY A 110 11.22 -0.25 2.46
N LYS A 111 10.68 -1.46 2.28
CA LYS A 111 10.56 -2.08 0.95
C LYS A 111 9.65 -1.29 -0.02
N LEU A 112 8.78 -0.40 0.47
CA LEU A 112 7.94 0.44 -0.39
C LEU A 112 8.68 1.67 -0.91
N SER A 113 9.84 2.02 -0.33
CA SER A 113 10.62 3.18 -0.77
C SER A 113 10.97 3.07 -2.25
N GLY A 114 10.66 4.10 -3.02
CA GLY A 114 10.88 4.13 -4.47
C GLY A 114 9.78 3.46 -5.31
N CYS A 115 8.80 2.76 -4.69
CA CYS A 115 7.61 2.30 -5.41
C CYS A 115 6.71 3.49 -5.70
N THR A 116 6.49 3.78 -6.98
CA THR A 116 5.59 4.84 -7.43
C THR A 116 4.47 4.24 -8.26
N LEU A 117 3.26 4.74 -8.04
CA LEU A 117 2.04 4.34 -8.75
C LEU A 117 1.44 5.59 -9.36
N THR A 118 0.98 5.52 -10.61
CA THR A 118 0.37 6.66 -11.29
C THR A 118 -0.92 6.26 -12.01
N LEU A 119 -1.86 7.21 -12.04
CA LEU A 119 -3.09 7.12 -12.81
C LEU A 119 -3.35 8.50 -13.45
N ASN A 120 -3.48 8.54 -14.77
CA ASN A 120 -3.74 9.77 -15.51
C ASN A 120 -5.20 9.90 -15.96
N ALA A 121 -5.52 11.02 -16.61
CA ALA A 121 -6.86 11.31 -17.14
C ALA A 121 -7.34 10.32 -18.22
N ASP A 122 -6.44 9.66 -18.94
CA ASP A 122 -6.75 8.64 -19.95
C ASP A 122 -6.96 7.24 -19.33
N ASN A 123 -7.00 7.15 -18.00
CA ASN A 123 -7.01 5.91 -17.23
C ASN A 123 -5.80 5.01 -17.53
N ALA A 124 -4.68 5.59 -17.98
CA ALA A 124 -3.41 4.90 -18.07
C ALA A 124 -2.84 4.73 -16.65
N ARG A 125 -2.61 3.47 -16.29
CA ARG A 125 -2.10 3.02 -15.00
C ARG A 125 -0.65 2.62 -15.18
N SER A 126 0.23 3.10 -14.30
CA SER A 126 1.61 2.68 -14.30
C SER A 126 2.11 2.44 -12.88
N HIS A 127 3.16 1.65 -12.77
CA HIS A 127 3.95 1.51 -11.56
C HIS A 127 5.43 1.49 -11.93
N ASP A 128 6.27 1.99 -11.03
CA ASP A 128 7.73 1.95 -11.18
C ASP A 128 8.38 1.71 -9.81
N GLY A 129 9.53 1.04 -9.79
CA GLY A 129 10.29 0.76 -8.56
C GLY A 129 9.62 -0.20 -7.55
N CYS A 130 8.44 -0.74 -7.84
CA CYS A 130 7.69 -1.65 -6.96
C CYS A 130 8.19 -3.10 -7.03
N THR A 131 9.41 -3.34 -6.53
CA THR A 131 10.08 -4.66 -6.61
C THR A 131 10.14 -5.37 -5.26
N GLY A 132 10.31 -6.70 -5.27
CA GLY A 132 10.61 -7.46 -4.04
C GLY A 132 9.40 -7.80 -3.16
N PHE A 133 8.19 -7.66 -3.70
CA PHE A 133 6.95 -8.16 -3.10
C PHE A 133 5.97 -8.69 -4.16
N GLY A 134 6.41 -9.15 -5.34
CA GLY A 134 5.56 -9.80 -6.35
C GLY A 134 4.83 -8.85 -7.30
N ASP A 135 3.96 -9.39 -8.16
CA ASP A 135 3.25 -8.62 -9.19
C ASP A 135 2.23 -7.64 -8.57
N VAL A 136 2.31 -6.39 -9.02
CA VAL A 136 1.46 -5.25 -8.62
C VAL A 136 0.82 -4.55 -9.83
N SER A 137 0.81 -5.20 -10.99
CA SER A 137 0.09 -4.73 -12.17
C SER A 137 -1.41 -4.53 -11.89
N TRP A 138 -2.01 -3.53 -12.54
CA TRP A 138 -3.38 -3.07 -12.30
C TRP A 138 -3.97 -2.30 -13.47
#